data_AF-A0A7S0E991-F1
#
_entry.id   AF-A0A7S0E991-F1
#
_cell.length_a   1.000
_cell.length_b   1.000
_cell.length_c   1.000
_cell.angle_alpha   90.00
_cell.angle_beta   90.00
_cell.angle_gamma   90.00
#
_symmetry.space_group_name_H-M   'P 1'
#
loop_
_entity.id
_entity.type
_entity.pdbx_description
1 polymer ?
#
loop_
_entity_poly.entity_id
_entity_poly.type
_entity_poly.pdbx_seq_one_letter_code
_entity_poly.pdbx_strand_id
1 'polypeptide(L)'
;KKRNSFGRNRLYEYDENVLDQLSSPVPNLPDLIPTCCRISEYNWPEFAIERGGRFLPVLCEGVKVGKDSEAGFPSLFSCPHKFHHEIMNAKVNIFGRPSSRESIVIIFDEIQQRSATEFQ
;
A
#
# COMPACT_ATOMS: atom_id res chain seq x y z
N LYS A 1 4.81 -23.42 32.87
CA LYS A 1 3.76 -23.88 31.93
C LYS A 1 3.02 -22.75 31.18
N LYS A 2 2.92 -21.51 31.70
CA LYS A 2 2.23 -20.37 31.05
C LYS A 2 2.83 -19.86 29.72
N ARG A 3 4.12 -20.13 29.47
CA ARG A 3 4.83 -19.74 28.22
C ARG A 3 4.63 -20.70 27.05
N ASN A 4 4.09 -21.90 27.29
CA ASN A 4 3.90 -22.92 26.24
C ASN A 4 2.41 -23.07 25.86
N SER A 5 1.65 -21.98 25.97
CA SER A 5 0.27 -21.89 25.53
C SER A 5 0.16 -20.91 24.37
N PHE A 6 -0.87 -21.07 23.53
CA PHE A 6 -1.17 -20.10 22.48
C PHE A 6 -1.55 -18.75 23.09
N GLY A 7 -1.01 -17.68 22.51
CA GLY A 7 -1.39 -16.31 22.84
C GLY A 7 -2.70 -15.91 22.16
N ARG A 8 -3.22 -14.75 22.56
CA ARG A 8 -4.38 -14.11 21.94
C ARG A 8 -3.90 -12.86 21.20
N ASN A 9 -4.55 -12.52 20.09
CA ASN A 9 -4.27 -11.27 19.39
C ASN A 9 -4.77 -10.09 20.24
N ARG A 10 -4.09 -8.94 20.13
CA ARG A 10 -4.43 -7.74 20.88
C ARG A 10 -4.64 -6.58 19.93
N LEU A 11 -5.66 -5.79 20.19
CA LEU A 11 -5.94 -4.52 19.53
C LEU A 11 -5.52 -3.39 20.46
N TYR A 12 -4.85 -2.39 19.89
CA TYR A 12 -4.34 -1.22 20.60
C TYR A 12 -5.01 0.02 20.01
N GLU A 13 -5.72 0.76 20.86
CA GLU A 13 -6.46 1.93 20.44
C GLU A 13 -6.08 3.12 21.31
N TYR A 14 -5.98 4.29 20.69
CA TYR A 14 -5.83 5.52 21.44
C TYR A 14 -7.12 5.82 22.23
N ASP A 15 -6.97 6.12 23.51
CA ASP A 15 -8.05 6.53 24.40
C ASP A 15 -7.51 7.50 25.44
N GLU A 16 -7.94 8.76 25.35
CA GLU A 16 -7.54 9.82 26.26
C GLU A 16 -7.98 9.60 27.72
N ASN A 17 -8.97 8.74 27.94
CA ASN A 17 -9.48 8.42 29.28
C ASN A 17 -8.66 7.32 29.98
N VAL A 18 -7.77 6.63 29.25
CA VAL A 18 -6.90 5.60 29.81
C VAL A 18 -5.63 6.25 30.37
N LEU A 19 -5.58 6.35 31.70
CA LEU A 19 -4.46 6.94 32.43
C LEU A 19 -3.50 5.90 33.02
N ASP A 20 -3.54 4.67 32.50
CA ASP A 20 -2.68 3.58 32.94
C ASP A 20 -1.20 3.94 32.78
N GLN A 21 -0.38 3.37 33.64
CA GLN A 21 1.07 3.53 33.63
C GLN A 21 1.73 2.23 33.19
N LEU A 22 2.73 2.33 32.31
CA LEU A 22 3.51 1.16 31.88
C LEU A 22 4.99 1.40 32.13
N SER A 23 5.57 0.58 33.01
CA SER A 23 7.01 0.59 33.23
C SER A 23 7.77 0.08 32.01
N SER A 24 8.92 0.66 31.75
CA SER A 24 9.78 0.24 30.66
C SER A 24 10.17 -1.24 30.81
N PRO A 25 10.02 -2.05 29.75
CA PRO A 25 10.43 -3.45 29.77
C PRO A 25 11.95 -3.65 29.66
N VAL A 26 12.72 -2.59 29.38
CA VAL A 26 14.18 -2.63 29.20
C VAL A 26 14.88 -1.47 29.91
N PRO A 27 16.16 -1.63 30.30
CA PRO A 27 16.93 -0.53 30.87
C PRO A 27 17.03 0.67 29.91
N ASN A 28 17.02 1.88 30.47
CA ASN A 28 17.25 3.16 29.76
C ASN A 28 16.15 3.62 28.79
N LEU A 29 14.96 3.03 28.82
CA LEU A 29 13.77 3.64 28.22
C LEU A 29 12.87 4.22 29.32
N PRO A 30 12.21 5.36 29.07
CA PRO A 30 11.29 5.95 30.03
C PRO A 30 10.01 5.14 30.17
N ASP A 31 9.38 5.23 31.33
CA ASP A 31 8.04 4.71 31.58
C ASP A 31 6.99 5.53 30.81
N LEU A 32 5.87 4.91 30.45
CA LEU A 32 4.74 5.56 29.76
C LEU A 32 3.69 6.05 30.75
N ILE A 33 3.76 7.37 30.94
CA ILE A 33 3.18 8.31 31.93
C ILE A 33 2.24 9.46 31.48
N PRO A 34 0.93 9.34 31.17
CA PRO A 34 0.09 8.15 31.02
C PRO A 34 0.25 7.47 29.64
N THR A 35 -0.31 6.27 29.51
CA THR A 35 -0.27 5.50 28.27
C THR A 35 -1.26 5.96 27.20
N CYS A 36 -2.44 6.47 27.58
CA CYS A 36 -3.55 6.81 26.67
C CYS A 36 -3.87 5.71 25.64
N CYS A 37 -3.69 4.44 26.03
CA CYS A 37 -3.76 3.29 25.14
C CYS A 37 -4.60 2.18 25.75
N ARG A 38 -5.77 1.92 25.15
CA ARG A 38 -6.63 0.81 25.52
C ARG A 38 -6.17 -0.46 24.82
N ILE A 39 -5.97 -1.52 25.59
CA ILE A 39 -5.60 -2.84 25.05
C ILE A 39 -6.79 -3.79 25.22
N SER A 40 -7.26 -4.34 24.11
CA SER A 40 -8.34 -5.34 24.09
C SER A 40 -7.93 -6.61 23.35
N GLU A 41 -8.65 -7.71 23.59
CA GLU A 41 -8.45 -8.94 22.83
C GLU A 41 -9.11 -8.83 21.46
N TYR A 42 -8.33 -9.08 20.41
CA TYR A 42 -8.81 -9.07 19.04
C TYR A 42 -9.20 -10.47 18.60
N ASN A 43 -10.48 -10.67 18.33
CA ASN A 43 -11.00 -11.88 17.69
C ASN A 43 -11.08 -11.63 16.19
N TRP A 44 -10.41 -12.48 15.41
CA TRP A 44 -10.53 -12.43 13.95
C TRP A 44 -12.00 -12.66 13.57
N PRO A 45 -12.55 -11.90 12.62
CA PRO A 45 -13.85 -12.23 12.06
C PRO A 45 -13.75 -13.60 11.37
N GLU A 46 -14.47 -14.58 11.89
CA GLU A 46 -14.58 -15.89 11.25
C GLU A 46 -15.36 -15.76 9.94
N PHE A 47 -15.03 -16.60 8.95
CA PHE A 47 -15.87 -16.70 7.77
C PHE A 47 -17.27 -17.12 8.22
N ALA A 48 -18.25 -16.24 8.05
CA ALA A 48 -19.65 -16.55 8.32
C ALA A 48 -20.21 -17.48 7.23
N ILE A 49 -19.67 -18.70 7.13
CA ILE A 49 -19.96 -19.69 6.09
C ILE A 49 -21.47 -19.94 6.01
N GLU A 50 -22.14 -20.03 7.16
CA GLU A 50 -23.60 -20.20 7.27
C GLU A 50 -24.41 -19.03 6.70
N ARG A 51 -23.80 -17.84 6.60
CA ARG A 51 -24.39 -16.64 5.99
C ARG A 51 -23.81 -16.36 4.59
N GLY A 52 -23.15 -17.35 3.98
CA GLY A 52 -22.58 -17.26 2.64
C GLY A 52 -21.18 -16.64 2.56
N GLY A 53 -20.50 -16.45 3.70
CA GLY A 53 -19.14 -15.94 3.77
C GLY A 53 -18.15 -16.87 3.04
N ARG A 54 -17.47 -16.33 2.03
CA ARG A 54 -16.46 -17.04 1.24
C ARG A 54 -15.31 -16.12 0.87
N PHE A 55 -14.16 -16.71 0.59
CA PHE A 55 -13.05 -15.99 -0.03
C PHE A 55 -13.41 -15.59 -1.47
N LEU A 56 -13.12 -14.35 -1.84
CA LEU A 56 -13.36 -13.82 -3.19
C LEU A 56 -12.00 -13.55 -3.86
N PRO A 57 -11.52 -14.42 -4.76
CA PRO A 57 -10.23 -14.26 -5.44
C PRO A 57 -10.28 -13.26 -6.61
N VAL A 58 -11.29 -12.39 -6.64
CA VAL A 58 -11.56 -11.44 -7.73
C VAL A 58 -11.79 -10.06 -7.16
N LEU A 59 -11.69 -9.04 -8.01
CA LEU A 59 -12.06 -7.68 -7.62
C LEU A 59 -13.53 -7.66 -7.18
N CYS A 60 -13.78 -7.11 -6.00
CA CYS A 60 -15.13 -6.89 -5.51
C CYS A 60 -15.86 -5.87 -6.39
N GLU A 61 -17.18 -5.94 -6.40
CA GLU A 61 -18.01 -4.94 -7.06
C GLU A 61 -17.72 -3.55 -6.51
N GLY A 62 -17.59 -2.55 -7.40
CA GLY A 62 -17.29 -1.18 -7.04
C GLY A 62 -15.81 -0.86 -6.77
N VAL A 63 -14.89 -1.83 -6.90
CA VAL A 63 -13.45 -1.54 -6.82
C VAL A 63 -13.04 -0.60 -7.96
N LYS A 64 -12.46 0.54 -7.61
CA LYS A 64 -11.95 1.52 -8.56
C LYS A 64 -10.54 1.16 -9.02
N VAL A 65 -10.32 1.15 -10.33
CA VAL A 65 -9.03 0.84 -10.95
C VAL A 65 -8.72 1.83 -12.08
N GLY A 66 -7.47 1.86 -12.52
CA GLY A 66 -7.08 2.64 -13.68
C GLY A 66 -7.16 4.14 -13.41
N LYS A 67 -7.89 4.86 -14.27
CA LYS A 67 -8.10 6.31 -14.13
C LYS A 67 -8.91 6.70 -12.89
N ASP A 68 -9.74 5.78 -12.38
CA ASP A 68 -10.62 6.01 -11.25
C ASP A 68 -9.98 5.57 -9.93
N SER A 69 -8.75 5.05 -9.96
CA SER A 69 -7.98 4.67 -8.77
C SER A 69 -7.80 5.84 -7.81
N GLU A 70 -7.72 5.51 -6.51
CA GLU A 70 -7.50 6.51 -5.46
C GLU A 70 -6.17 7.27 -5.65
N ALA A 71 -6.10 8.47 -5.07
CA ALA A 71 -4.92 9.31 -5.18
C ALA A 71 -3.66 8.60 -4.66
N GLY A 72 -2.56 8.71 -5.41
CA GLY A 72 -1.29 8.06 -5.11
C GLY A 72 -1.07 6.72 -5.82
N PHE A 73 -2.09 6.13 -6.45
CA PHE A 73 -1.94 4.93 -7.27
C PHE A 73 -1.64 5.31 -8.74
N PRO A 74 -0.52 4.86 -9.32
CA PRO A 74 -0.18 5.17 -10.70
C PRO A 74 -1.08 4.41 -11.69
N SER A 75 -1.45 5.05 -12.79
CA SER A 75 -2.15 4.41 -13.90
C SER A 75 -1.75 5.01 -15.24
N LEU A 76 -1.57 4.17 -16.27
CA LEU A 76 -1.42 4.65 -17.65
C LEU A 76 -2.76 5.14 -18.22
N PHE A 77 -3.89 4.68 -17.68
CA PHE A 77 -5.23 5.06 -18.13
C PHE A 77 -5.63 6.50 -17.76
N SER A 78 -4.86 7.15 -16.88
CA SER A 78 -5.03 8.58 -16.59
C SER A 78 -4.34 9.48 -17.63
N CYS A 79 -3.49 8.91 -18.50
CA CYS A 79 -2.84 9.69 -19.55
C CYS A 79 -3.86 10.07 -20.65
N PRO A 80 -3.97 11.37 -21.03
CA PRO A 80 -4.89 11.80 -22.07
C PRO A 80 -4.38 11.50 -23.49
N HIS A 81 -3.08 11.16 -23.63
CA HIS A 81 -2.45 10.90 -24.91
C HIS A 81 -2.64 9.44 -25.33
N LYS A 82 -2.82 9.23 -26.64
CA LYS A 82 -2.75 7.88 -27.20
C LYS A 82 -1.34 7.36 -27.08
N PHE A 83 -1.23 6.08 -26.76
CA PHE A 83 0.05 5.38 -26.70
C PHE A 83 -0.14 3.95 -27.20
N HIS A 84 0.95 3.38 -27.67
CA HIS A 84 1.09 1.97 -27.96
C HIS A 84 2.29 1.41 -27.19
N HIS A 85 2.47 0.09 -27.23
CA HIS A 85 3.57 -0.57 -26.54
C HIS A 85 4.36 -1.47 -27.48
N GLU A 86 5.67 -1.53 -27.25
CA GLU A 86 6.58 -2.45 -27.92
C GLU A 86 7.37 -3.23 -26.87
N ILE A 87 7.67 -4.50 -27.16
CA ILE A 87 8.58 -5.31 -26.35
C ILE A 87 9.93 -5.27 -27.04
N MET A 88 10.93 -4.64 -26.42
CA MET A 88 12.25 -4.49 -27.02
C MET A 88 13.37 -4.42 -25.99
N ASN A 89 14.61 -4.67 -26.43
CA ASN A 89 15.79 -4.51 -25.60
C ASN A 89 16.21 -3.03 -25.48
N ALA A 90 15.48 -2.27 -24.66
CA ALA A 90 15.67 -0.83 -24.49
C ALA A 90 16.83 -0.44 -23.55
N LYS A 91 17.60 -1.41 -23.03
CA LYS A 91 18.73 -1.18 -22.11
C LYS A 91 18.39 -0.30 -20.90
N VAL A 92 17.14 -0.38 -20.41
CA VAL A 92 16.65 0.44 -19.27
C VAL A 92 17.53 0.22 -18.05
N ASN A 93 17.95 1.31 -17.41
CA ASN A 93 18.76 1.28 -16.20
C ASN A 93 17.93 1.70 -14.98
N ILE A 94 17.50 0.73 -14.18
CA ILE A 94 16.72 0.97 -12.96
C ILE A 94 17.61 0.92 -11.70
N PHE A 95 18.65 0.08 -11.69
CA PHE A 95 19.45 -0.23 -10.50
C PHE A 95 20.97 -0.05 -10.71
N GLY A 96 21.37 0.90 -11.56
CA GLY A 96 22.77 1.27 -11.78
C GLY A 96 23.50 0.49 -12.89
N ARG A 97 22.83 -0.46 -13.56
CA ARG A 97 23.34 -1.13 -14.78
C ARG A 97 22.22 -1.27 -15.81
N PRO A 98 22.51 -1.15 -17.12
CA PRO A 98 21.52 -1.39 -18.17
C PRO A 98 20.99 -2.82 -18.15
N SER A 99 19.67 -2.97 -18.30
CA SER A 99 19.04 -4.28 -18.44
C SER A 99 19.56 -5.02 -19.68
N SER A 100 19.80 -6.32 -19.54
CA SER A 100 20.10 -7.21 -20.66
C SER A 100 18.84 -7.79 -21.31
N ARG A 101 17.70 -7.74 -20.62
CA ARG A 101 16.42 -8.32 -21.04
C ARG A 101 15.53 -7.28 -21.72
N GLU A 102 14.56 -7.77 -22.49
CA GLU A 102 13.53 -6.95 -23.10
C GLU A 102 12.66 -6.28 -22.03
N SER A 103 12.16 -5.10 -22.36
CA SER A 103 11.28 -4.27 -21.53
C SER A 103 10.06 -3.87 -22.36
N ILE A 104 8.95 -3.63 -21.67
CA ILE A 104 7.78 -3.01 -22.30
C ILE A 104 8.08 -1.51 -22.40
N VAL A 105 8.16 -1.01 -23.62
CA VAL A 105 8.35 0.42 -23.92
C VAL A 105 6.99 0.98 -24.29
N ILE A 106 6.58 2.03 -23.58
CA ILE A 106 5.34 2.78 -23.88
C ILE A 106 5.72 3.96 -24.77
N ILE A 107 5.13 4.02 -25.96
CA ILE A 107 5.39 5.04 -26.98
C ILE A 107 4.13 5.87 -27.13
N PHE A 108 4.23 7.18 -26.90
CA PHE A 108 3.13 8.11 -27.09
C PHE A 108 3.06 8.55 -28.55
N ASP A 109 1.86 8.54 -29.12
CA ASP A 109 1.63 9.07 -30.46
C ASP A 109 1.82 10.60 -30.42
N GLU A 110 2.49 11.16 -31.44
CA GLU A 110 2.97 12.55 -31.56
C GLU A 110 2.39 13.55 -30.54
N ILE A 111 3.23 13.96 -29.59
CA ILE A 111 3.00 15.17 -28.81
C ILE A 111 3.20 16.34 -29.77
N GLN A 112 2.14 17.08 -30.12
CA GLN A 112 2.30 18.35 -30.81
C GLN A 112 3.19 19.26 -29.95
N GLN A 113 4.47 19.31 -30.27
CA GLN A 113 5.40 20.25 -29.66
C GLN A 113 4.92 21.65 -30.03
N ARG A 114 4.35 22.39 -29.06
CA ARG A 114 4.32 23.84 -29.18
C ARG A 114 5.77 24.28 -29.22
N SER A 115 6.22 24.71 -30.40
CA SER A 115 7.52 25.29 -30.65
C SER A 115 7.81 26.33 -29.58
N ALA A 116 8.90 26.13 -28.84
CA ALA A 116 9.48 27.17 -28.00
C ALA A 116 9.89 28.30 -28.94
N THR A 117 9.09 29.38 -28.95
CA THR A 117 9.45 30.61 -29.64
C THR A 117 10.71 31.15 -28.96
N GLU A 118 11.82 31.15 -29.70
CA GLU A 118 13.06 31.85 -29.34
C GLU A 118 12.72 33.34 -29.09
N PHE A 119 12.95 33.80 -27.86
CA PHE A 119 13.00 35.24 -27.58
C PHE A 119 14.39 35.74 -27.99
N GLN A 120 14.42 36.59 -29.01
CA GLN A 120 15.54 37.47 -29.35
C GLN A 120 15.66 38.62 -28.34
#